data_AF-A0A551X1Y8-F1
#
_entry.id   AF-A0A551X1Y8-F1
#
_cell.length_a   1.000
_cell.length_b   1.000
_cell.length_c   1.000
_cell.angle_alpha   90.00
_cell.angle_beta   90.00
_cell.angle_gamma   90.00
#
_symmetry.space_group_name_H-M   'P 1'
#
loop_
_entity.id
_entity.type
_entity.pdbx_description
1 polymer ?
#
loop_
_entity_poly.entity_id
_entity_poly.type
_entity_poly.pdbx_seq_one_letter_code
_entity_poly.pdbx_strand_id
1 'polypeptide(L)'
;MDEKIILVTGAARSGKSEWAEYLAKISQKPVIYIATSSVDEKDQEWCDRIERHQQRRSPQWQTQEIPRQLSETIDNSPFSHCLLIDSLGTWVANCLEMSAAEWLEISDRFLYSLKNAAVDVILVAEETGWGVVPAYPLGRLFRDRLGDLCRRIGTIADAVYLVTGGHALNLSQLGQSLSIIGQ
;
A
#
# COMPACT_ATOMS: atom_id res chain seq x y z
N MET A 1 12.72 11.74 -7.90
CA MET A 1 13.03 10.39 -7.39
C MET A 1 13.02 9.47 -8.61
N ASP A 2 14.02 8.60 -8.75
CA ASP A 2 14.09 7.65 -9.88
C ASP A 2 13.39 6.32 -9.58
N GLU A 3 12.98 6.12 -8.33
CA GLU A 3 12.21 4.98 -7.84
C GLU A 3 10.77 5.04 -8.36
N LYS A 4 10.35 4.04 -9.12
CA LYS A 4 8.99 3.94 -9.67
C LYS A 4 8.03 3.24 -8.74
N ILE A 5 8.50 2.23 -8.00
CA ILE A 5 7.66 1.45 -7.08
C ILE A 5 8.27 1.56 -5.69
N ILE A 6 7.53 2.18 -4.77
CA ILE A 6 7.93 2.33 -3.37
C ILE A 6 6.91 1.64 -2.47
N LEU A 7 7.38 0.72 -1.63
CA LEU A 7 6.56 0.08 -0.60
C LEU A 7 6.88 0.68 0.78
N VAL A 8 5.87 1.24 1.44
CA VAL A 8 5.97 1.78 2.80
C VAL A 8 5.17 0.91 3.76
N THR A 9 5.89 0.24 4.66
CA THR A 9 5.33 -0.68 5.65
C THR A 9 5.43 -0.09 7.05
N GLY A 10 4.59 -0.55 7.98
CA GLY A 10 4.72 -0.21 9.39
C GLY A 10 3.51 -0.61 10.22
N ALA A 11 3.65 -0.56 11.55
CA ALA A 11 2.55 -0.81 12.46
C ALA A 11 1.44 0.25 12.33
N ALA A 12 0.26 -0.03 12.88
CA ALA A 12 -0.79 0.99 13.02
C ALA A 12 -0.25 2.19 13.82
N ARG A 13 -0.59 3.42 13.39
CA ARG A 13 -0.16 4.68 14.02
C ARG A 13 1.38 4.89 14.08
N SER A 14 2.15 4.20 13.24
CA SER A 14 3.60 4.36 13.13
C SER A 14 4.06 5.65 12.43
N GLY A 15 3.18 6.29 11.65
CA GLY A 15 3.52 7.38 10.72
C GLY A 15 3.69 6.95 9.26
N LYS A 16 3.39 5.69 8.91
CA LYS A 16 3.59 5.16 7.54
C LYS A 16 2.91 5.97 6.44
N SER A 17 1.66 6.42 6.64
CA SER A 17 0.96 7.27 5.67
C SER A 17 1.61 8.64 5.55
N GLU A 18 2.09 9.23 6.64
CA GLU A 18 2.78 10.54 6.61
C GLU A 18 4.09 10.46 5.81
N TRP A 19 4.84 9.37 5.98
CA TRP A 19 6.04 9.13 5.19
C TRP A 19 5.72 8.93 3.71
N ALA A 20 4.68 8.15 3.39
CA ALA A 20 4.23 7.95 2.01
C ALA A 20 3.74 9.25 1.36
N GLU A 21 3.01 10.10 2.10
CA GLU A 21 2.57 11.42 1.65
C GLU A 21 3.77 12.37 1.41
N TYR A 22 4.79 12.31 2.28
CA TYR A 22 6.05 13.04 2.08
C TYR A 22 6.76 12.60 0.80
N LEU A 23 6.88 11.28 0.56
CA LEU A 23 7.47 10.73 -0.67
C LEU A 23 6.71 11.18 -1.91
N ALA A 24 5.37 11.12 -1.88
CA ALA A 24 4.52 11.60 -2.96
C ALA A 24 4.74 13.09 -3.24
N LYS A 25 4.88 13.92 -2.18
CA LYS A 25 5.15 15.35 -2.32
C LYS A 25 6.51 15.65 -2.96
N ILE A 26 7.57 14.95 -2.55
CA ILE A 26 8.92 15.16 -3.11
C ILE A 26 9.10 14.55 -4.50
N SER A 27 8.18 13.70 -4.97
CA SER A 27 8.14 13.23 -6.37
C SER A 27 7.97 14.39 -7.36
N GLN A 28 7.38 15.50 -6.92
CA GLN A 28 7.01 16.67 -7.73
C GLN A 28 6.08 16.34 -8.92
N LYS A 29 5.40 15.19 -8.90
CA LYS A 29 4.39 14.79 -9.87
C LYS A 29 2.98 15.13 -9.37
N PRO A 30 2.00 15.32 -10.26
CA PRO A 30 0.59 15.28 -9.88
C PRO A 30 0.26 13.96 -9.17
N VAL A 31 -0.37 14.04 -8.00
CA VAL A 31 -0.65 12.87 -7.16
C VAL A 31 -2.12 12.47 -7.26
N ILE A 32 -2.37 11.19 -7.47
CA ILE A 32 -3.68 10.56 -7.30
C ILE A 32 -3.62 9.68 -6.05
N TYR A 33 -4.32 10.10 -5.00
CA TYR A 33 -4.51 9.32 -3.78
C TYR A 33 -5.60 8.28 -4.01
N ILE A 34 -5.27 7.01 -3.83
CA ILE A 34 -6.18 5.89 -3.96
C ILE A 34 -6.55 5.38 -2.57
N ALA A 35 -7.76 5.70 -2.14
CA ALA A 35 -8.34 5.19 -0.91
C ALA A 35 -8.97 3.82 -1.16
N THR A 36 -8.47 2.79 -0.49
CA THR A 36 -9.03 1.42 -0.60
C THR A 36 -10.10 1.14 0.44
N SER A 37 -10.21 1.98 1.48
CA SER A 37 -11.29 1.89 2.45
C SER A 37 -12.60 2.43 1.90
N SER A 38 -13.67 1.66 2.05
CA SER A 38 -15.03 2.19 2.02
C SER A 38 -15.21 3.10 3.24
N VAL A 39 -15.70 4.32 3.06
CA VAL A 39 -16.05 5.20 4.17
C VAL A 39 -17.24 4.59 4.92
N ASP A 40 -17.07 4.22 6.20
CA ASP A 40 -18.21 3.98 7.09
C ASP A 40 -18.56 5.30 7.76
N GLU A 41 -19.56 6.00 7.22
CA GLU A 41 -20.02 7.31 7.70
C GLU A 41 -20.52 7.27 9.16
N LYS A 42 -20.70 6.09 9.73
CA LYS A 42 -21.19 5.90 11.11
C LYS A 42 -20.08 5.83 12.15
N ASP A 43 -18.81 5.75 11.74
CA ASP A 43 -17.67 5.79 12.64
C ASP A 43 -17.10 7.23 12.72
N GLN A 44 -17.49 7.94 13.79
CA GLN A 44 -17.06 9.32 14.01
C GLN A 44 -15.53 9.46 14.17
N GLU A 45 -14.85 8.47 14.77
CA GLU A 45 -13.38 8.47 14.89
C GLU A 45 -12.72 8.29 13.51
N TRP A 46 -13.36 7.50 12.63
CA TRP A 46 -12.95 7.33 11.24
C TRP A 46 -13.16 8.60 10.41
N CYS A 47 -14.30 9.28 10.57
CA CYS A 47 -14.60 10.54 9.90
C CYS A 47 -13.60 11.65 10.29
N ASP A 48 -13.34 11.83 11.58
CA ASP A 48 -12.36 12.81 12.07
C ASP A 48 -10.95 12.49 11.55
N ARG A 49 -10.63 11.20 11.41
CA ARG A 49 -9.37 10.75 10.82
C ARG A 49 -9.31 11.13 9.34
N ILE A 50 -10.34 10.82 8.55
CA ILE A 50 -10.40 11.19 7.13
C ILE A 50 -10.20 12.69 6.97
N GLU A 51 -10.87 13.51 7.78
CA GLU A 51 -10.78 14.97 7.70
C GLU A 51 -9.34 15.46 7.96
N ARG A 52 -8.67 14.96 9.01
CA ARG A 52 -7.25 15.30 9.26
C ARG A 52 -6.33 14.84 8.13
N HIS A 53 -6.60 13.68 7.52
CA HIS A 53 -5.83 13.23 6.37
C HIS A 53 -6.09 14.12 5.14
N GLN A 54 -7.33 14.50 4.86
CA GLN A 54 -7.68 15.41 3.77
C GLN A 54 -7.04 16.79 3.95
N GLN A 55 -7.05 17.34 5.18
CA GLN A 55 -6.43 18.64 5.48
C GLN A 55 -4.90 18.62 5.33
N ARG A 56 -4.25 17.47 5.53
CA ARG A 56 -2.79 17.32 5.32
C ARG A 56 -2.39 17.19 3.86
N ARG A 57 -3.27 16.63 3.02
CA ARG A 57 -3.03 16.47 1.59
C ARG A 57 -2.99 17.84 0.92
N SER A 58 -2.16 17.97 -0.11
CA SER A 58 -2.22 19.17 -0.95
C SER A 58 -3.60 19.26 -1.60
N PRO A 59 -4.27 20.42 -1.63
CA PRO A 59 -5.55 20.59 -2.31
C PRO A 59 -5.49 20.30 -3.82
N GLN A 60 -4.28 20.16 -4.37
CA GLN A 60 -4.04 19.79 -5.77
C GLN A 60 -4.09 18.27 -6.02
N TRP A 61 -4.14 17.45 -4.96
CA TRP A 61 -4.19 15.99 -5.10
C TRP A 61 -5.60 15.55 -5.49
N GLN A 62 -5.67 14.64 -6.46
CA GLN A 62 -6.91 13.95 -6.79
C GLN A 62 -7.09 12.79 -5.81
N THR A 63 -8.31 12.54 -5.34
CA THR A 63 -8.63 11.37 -4.51
C THR A 63 -9.62 10.49 -5.26
N GLN A 64 -9.37 9.19 -5.30
CA GLN A 64 -10.25 8.17 -5.86
C GLN A 64 -10.48 7.05 -4.84
N GLU A 65 -11.72 6.58 -4.73
CA GLU A 65 -12.08 5.45 -3.88
C GLU A 65 -12.11 4.19 -4.73
N ILE A 66 -11.12 3.31 -4.54
CA ILE A 66 -10.96 2.09 -5.34
C ILE A 66 -10.84 0.89 -4.38
N PRO A 67 -11.98 0.28 -3.98
CA PRO A 67 -11.96 -0.79 -2.99
C PRO A 67 -11.26 -2.07 -3.46
N ARG A 68 -11.33 -2.38 -4.77
CA ARG A 68 -10.82 -3.66 -5.33
C ARG A 68 -10.04 -3.50 -6.64
N GLN A 69 -10.42 -2.58 -7.53
CA GLN A 69 -9.93 -2.50 -8.92
C GLN A 69 -8.54 -1.82 -9.08
N LEU A 70 -7.60 -2.09 -8.18
CA LEU A 70 -6.29 -1.42 -8.19
C LEU A 70 -5.49 -1.66 -9.49
N SER A 71 -5.54 -2.87 -10.05
CA SER A 71 -4.83 -3.21 -11.29
C SER A 71 -5.29 -2.34 -12.46
N GLU A 72 -6.60 -2.16 -12.61
CA GLU A 72 -7.19 -1.31 -13.65
C GLU A 72 -6.86 0.17 -13.43
N THR A 73 -6.87 0.62 -12.17
CA THR A 73 -6.46 1.98 -11.82
C THR A 73 -5.01 2.25 -12.20
N ILE A 74 -4.10 1.33 -11.91
CA ILE A 74 -2.67 1.47 -12.28
C ILE A 74 -2.52 1.53 -13.80
N ASP A 75 -3.14 0.59 -14.53
CA ASP A 75 -2.98 0.46 -15.97
C ASP A 75 -3.53 1.68 -16.75
N ASN A 76 -4.57 2.33 -16.23
CA ASN A 76 -5.24 3.47 -16.87
C ASN A 76 -4.72 4.83 -16.39
N SER A 77 -3.77 4.87 -15.45
CA SER A 77 -3.29 6.13 -14.87
C SER A 77 -2.37 6.87 -15.84
N PRO A 78 -2.44 8.22 -15.91
CA PRO A 78 -1.61 8.96 -16.86
C PRO A 78 -0.14 8.94 -16.42
N PHE A 79 0.78 8.59 -17.34
CA PHE A 79 2.21 8.37 -17.10
C PHE A 79 2.96 9.46 -16.29
N SER A 80 2.46 10.70 -16.30
CA SER A 80 3.05 11.83 -15.57
C SER A 80 2.69 11.87 -14.08
N HIS A 81 1.81 10.98 -13.60
CA HIS A 81 1.30 11.00 -12.24
C HIS A 81 2.07 10.07 -11.29
N CYS A 82 1.92 10.34 -10.00
CA CYS A 82 2.27 9.44 -8.91
C CYS A 82 0.98 8.93 -8.26
N LEU A 83 0.85 7.62 -8.11
CA LEU A 83 -0.24 7.00 -7.36
C LEU A 83 0.21 6.77 -5.92
N LEU A 84 -0.62 7.17 -4.96
CA LEU A 84 -0.43 6.84 -3.55
C LEU A 84 -1.59 5.97 -3.10
N ILE A 85 -1.34 4.67 -2.93
CA ILE A 85 -2.34 3.68 -2.54
C ILE A 85 -2.27 3.46 -1.03
N ASP A 86 -3.34 3.85 -0.33
CA ASP A 86 -3.48 3.72 1.13
C ASP A 86 -4.84 3.09 1.48
N SER A 87 -4.92 1.83 1.93
CA SER A 87 -3.81 0.88 2.17
C SER A 87 -4.03 -0.49 1.52
N LEU A 88 -2.92 -1.21 1.33
CA LEU A 88 -2.93 -2.61 0.93
C LEU A 88 -3.63 -3.50 1.97
N GLY A 89 -3.55 -3.17 3.25
CA GLY A 89 -4.30 -3.90 4.28
C GLY A 89 -5.80 -3.79 4.05
N THR A 90 -6.33 -2.60 3.80
CA THR A 90 -7.78 -2.49 3.52
C THR A 90 -8.16 -3.14 2.19
N TRP A 91 -7.31 -3.09 1.17
CA TRP A 91 -7.54 -3.81 -0.08
C TRP A 91 -7.62 -5.33 0.13
N VAL A 92 -6.69 -5.91 0.91
CA VAL A 92 -6.71 -7.33 1.28
C VAL A 92 -7.97 -7.65 2.08
N ALA A 93 -8.37 -6.81 3.02
CA ALA A 93 -9.59 -6.97 3.82
C ALA A 93 -10.84 -7.05 2.93
N ASN A 94 -10.93 -6.17 1.92
CA ASN A 94 -12.02 -6.16 0.95
C ASN A 94 -12.10 -7.43 0.09
N CYS A 95 -11.03 -8.23 0.06
CA CYS A 95 -10.92 -9.45 -0.75
C CYS A 95 -10.95 -10.74 0.11
N LEU A 96 -11.19 -10.66 1.42
CA LEU A 96 -11.11 -11.83 2.31
C LEU A 96 -12.14 -12.93 2.01
N GLU A 97 -13.30 -12.55 1.48
CA GLU A 97 -14.37 -13.49 1.11
C GLU A 97 -14.07 -14.25 -0.18
N MET A 98 -13.08 -13.81 -0.96
CA MET A 98 -12.65 -14.51 -2.18
C MET A 98 -12.03 -15.86 -1.84
N SER A 99 -12.29 -16.85 -2.69
CA SER A 99 -11.60 -18.14 -2.66
C SER A 99 -10.09 -17.96 -2.84
N ALA A 100 -9.32 -19.02 -2.53
CA ALA A 100 -7.87 -19.00 -2.73
C ALA A 100 -7.47 -18.78 -4.20
N ALA A 101 -8.24 -19.32 -5.15
CA ALA A 101 -7.98 -19.17 -6.57
C ALA A 101 -8.24 -17.73 -7.05
N GLU A 102 -9.39 -17.14 -6.67
CA GLU A 102 -9.72 -15.75 -7.00
C GLU A 102 -8.72 -14.77 -6.38
N TRP A 103 -8.29 -15.01 -5.13
CA TRP A 103 -7.24 -14.22 -4.49
C TRP A 103 -5.91 -14.29 -5.24
N LEU A 104 -5.51 -15.49 -5.68
CA LEU A 104 -4.27 -15.65 -6.44
C LEU A 104 -4.36 -14.89 -7.76
N GLU A 105 -5.47 -15.02 -8.49
CA GLU A 105 -5.69 -14.33 -9.76
C GLU A 105 -5.61 -12.80 -9.61
N ILE A 106 -6.34 -12.22 -8.66
CA ILE A 106 -6.35 -10.76 -8.47
C ILE A 106 -5.00 -10.23 -7.98
N SER A 107 -4.32 -10.94 -7.08
CA SER A 107 -3.00 -10.54 -6.58
C SER A 107 -1.91 -10.65 -7.65
N ASP A 108 -1.95 -11.69 -8.48
CA ASP A 108 -1.03 -11.86 -9.61
C ASP A 108 -1.25 -10.78 -10.67
N ARG A 109 -2.52 -10.46 -10.99
CA ARG A 109 -2.85 -9.36 -11.90
C ARG A 109 -2.37 -8.02 -11.37
N PHE A 110 -2.52 -7.78 -10.07
CA PHE A 110 -2.04 -6.55 -9.42
C PHE A 110 -0.52 -6.42 -9.49
N LEU A 111 0.21 -7.50 -9.20
CA LEU A 111 1.68 -7.51 -9.33
C LEU A 111 2.15 -7.31 -10.77
N TYR A 112 1.42 -7.89 -11.74
CA TYR A 112 1.69 -7.66 -13.16
C TYR A 112 1.49 -6.18 -13.53
N SER A 113 0.39 -5.55 -13.09
CA SER A 113 0.15 -4.12 -13.29
C SER A 113 1.24 -3.25 -12.66
N LEU A 114 1.63 -3.54 -11.41
CA LEU A 114 2.72 -2.81 -10.74
C LEU A 114 4.02 -2.88 -11.53
N LYS A 115 4.45 -4.09 -11.92
CA LYS A 115 5.72 -4.30 -12.64
C LYS A 115 5.77 -3.57 -14.00
N ASN A 116 4.61 -3.42 -14.65
CA ASN A 116 4.49 -2.78 -15.95
C ASN A 116 3.99 -1.32 -15.85
N ALA A 117 3.90 -0.77 -14.64
CA ALA A 117 3.38 0.57 -14.43
C ALA A 117 4.26 1.61 -15.15
N ALA A 118 3.61 2.47 -15.93
CA ALA A 118 4.26 3.64 -16.54
C ALA A 118 4.31 4.85 -15.59
N VAL A 119 3.58 4.78 -14.47
CA VAL A 119 3.47 5.79 -13.41
C VAL A 119 4.32 5.42 -12.21
N ASP A 120 4.59 6.40 -11.34
CA ASP A 120 5.15 6.10 -10.02
C ASP A 120 4.03 5.57 -9.12
N VAL A 121 4.33 4.59 -8.29
CA VAL A 121 3.38 3.97 -7.36
C VAL A 121 4.00 3.86 -5.97
N ILE A 122 3.38 4.52 -5.01
CA ILE A 122 3.70 4.43 -3.58
C ILE A 122 2.59 3.62 -2.90
N LEU A 123 2.97 2.55 -2.22
CA LEU A 123 2.08 1.57 -1.60
C LEU A 123 2.22 1.65 -0.09
N VAL A 124 1.11 1.79 0.63
CA VAL A 124 1.10 1.77 2.11
C VAL A 124 0.56 0.43 2.59
N ALA A 125 1.26 -0.22 3.52
CA ALA A 125 0.82 -1.51 4.09
C ALA A 125 1.09 -1.62 5.59
N GLU A 126 0.23 -2.35 6.29
CA GLU A 126 0.38 -2.68 7.71
C GLU A 126 1.33 -3.86 7.93
N GLU A 127 2.21 -3.72 8.92
CA GLU A 127 2.94 -4.86 9.51
C GLU A 127 2.07 -5.51 10.59
N THR A 128 1.54 -6.70 10.29
CA THR A 128 0.58 -7.43 11.16
C THR A 128 1.13 -8.76 11.67
N GLY A 129 2.35 -9.14 11.26
CA GLY A 129 2.96 -10.45 11.52
C GLY A 129 3.83 -10.56 12.77
N TRP A 130 4.07 -9.48 13.51
CA TRP A 130 5.06 -9.46 14.62
C TRP A 130 4.47 -9.84 15.98
N GLY A 131 3.15 -10.02 16.05
CA GLY A 131 2.42 -10.36 17.26
C GLY A 131 2.07 -11.84 17.37
N VAL A 132 1.10 -12.13 18.24
CA VAL A 132 0.53 -13.48 18.40
C VAL A 132 -0.24 -13.92 17.16
N VAL A 133 -0.33 -15.23 16.95
CA VAL A 133 -1.19 -15.80 15.90
C VAL A 133 -2.65 -15.42 16.18
N PRO A 134 -3.39 -14.84 15.21
CA PRO A 134 -4.80 -14.52 15.41
C PRO A 134 -5.64 -15.75 15.80
N ALA A 135 -6.52 -15.60 16.79
CA ALA A 135 -7.37 -16.68 17.27
C ALA A 135 -8.37 -17.18 16.20
N TYR A 136 -8.85 -16.28 15.35
CA TYR A 136 -9.86 -16.58 14.34
C TYR A 136 -9.25 -16.90 12.96
N PRO A 137 -9.82 -17.86 12.20
CA PRO A 137 -9.33 -18.21 10.86
C PRO A 137 -9.23 -17.03 9.91
N LEU A 138 -10.22 -16.14 9.91
CA LEU A 138 -10.26 -14.96 9.03
C LEU A 138 -9.08 -14.00 9.31
N GLY A 139 -8.72 -13.82 10.58
CA GLY A 139 -7.56 -13.00 10.96
C GLY A 139 -6.23 -13.61 10.53
N ARG A 140 -6.10 -14.95 10.60
CA ARG A 140 -4.92 -15.65 10.06
C ARG A 140 -4.83 -15.50 8.55
N LEU A 141 -5.95 -15.68 7.84
CA LEU A 141 -6.01 -15.51 6.39
C LEU A 141 -5.61 -14.09 5.97
N PHE A 142 -6.11 -13.07 6.67
CA PHE A 142 -5.73 -11.68 6.44
C PHE A 142 -4.23 -11.45 6.63
N ARG A 143 -3.68 -11.86 7.77
CA ARG A 143 -2.26 -11.74 8.08
C ARG A 143 -1.39 -12.42 7.02
N ASP A 144 -1.75 -13.64 6.65
CA ASP A 144 -0.95 -14.46 5.72
C ASP A 144 -1.02 -13.88 4.28
N ARG A 145 -2.21 -13.45 3.82
CA ARG A 145 -2.38 -12.79 2.51
C ARG A 145 -1.65 -11.46 2.42
N LEU A 146 -1.77 -10.60 3.43
CA LEU A 146 -1.10 -9.30 3.46
C LEU A 146 0.42 -9.46 3.53
N GLY A 147 0.92 -10.37 4.36
CA GLY A 147 2.34 -10.66 4.49
C GLY A 147 2.95 -11.20 3.20
N ASP A 148 2.28 -12.17 2.55
CA ASP A 148 2.72 -12.70 1.25
C ASP A 148 2.72 -11.60 0.17
N LEU A 149 1.65 -10.82 0.08
CA LEU A 149 1.55 -9.71 -0.87
C LEU A 149 2.68 -8.68 -0.68
N CYS A 150 2.92 -8.23 0.56
CA CYS A 150 3.99 -7.27 0.86
C CYS A 150 5.36 -7.84 0.51
N ARG A 151 5.61 -9.13 0.80
CA ARG A 151 6.85 -9.80 0.41
C ARG A 151 7.02 -9.80 -1.10
N ARG A 152 5.98 -10.18 -1.86
CA ARG A 152 6.03 -10.23 -3.33
C ARG A 152 6.24 -8.83 -3.94
N ILE A 153 5.56 -7.81 -3.43
CA ILE A 153 5.77 -6.42 -3.84
C ILE A 153 7.19 -5.96 -3.52
N GLY A 154 7.68 -6.25 -2.30
CA GLY A 154 9.02 -5.86 -1.87
C GLY A 154 10.13 -6.41 -2.78
N THR A 155 9.91 -7.54 -3.47
CA THR A 155 10.88 -8.07 -4.44
C THR A 155 10.93 -7.32 -5.77
N ILE A 156 9.86 -6.60 -6.13
CA ILE A 156 9.78 -5.81 -7.37
C ILE A 156 9.86 -4.30 -7.12
N ALA A 157 9.80 -3.86 -5.86
CA ALA A 157 9.90 -2.48 -5.48
C ALA A 157 11.34 -1.96 -5.60
N ASP A 158 11.50 -0.72 -6.06
CA ASP A 158 12.80 -0.04 -6.10
C ASP A 158 13.25 0.34 -4.68
N ALA A 159 12.30 0.74 -3.82
CA ALA A 159 12.53 1.04 -2.42
C ALA A 159 11.47 0.42 -1.50
N VAL A 160 11.94 -0.13 -0.38
CA VAL A 160 11.09 -0.61 0.71
C VAL A 160 11.44 0.15 1.98
N TYR A 161 10.44 0.78 2.59
CA TYR A 161 10.57 1.48 3.86
C TYR A 161 9.84 0.74 4.97
N LEU A 162 10.48 0.65 6.14
CA LEU A 162 9.84 0.31 7.40
C LEU A 162 9.68 1.59 8.22
N VAL A 163 8.45 1.90 8.61
CA VAL A 163 8.14 3.04 9.47
C VAL A 163 7.77 2.55 10.86
N THR A 164 8.53 2.98 11.87
CA THR A 164 8.35 2.58 13.27
C THR A 164 8.82 3.69 14.21
N GLY A 165 8.09 3.90 15.30
CA GLY A 165 8.43 4.93 16.30
C GLY A 165 8.57 6.35 15.73
N GLY A 166 7.89 6.67 14.63
CA GLY A 166 8.03 7.96 13.94
C GLY A 166 9.26 8.10 13.04
N HIS A 167 10.04 7.03 12.84
CA HIS A 167 11.20 7.00 11.96
C HIS A 167 10.93 6.13 10.73
N ALA A 168 11.41 6.57 9.57
CA ALA A 168 11.41 5.78 8.35
C ALA A 168 12.80 5.20 8.08
N LEU A 169 12.86 3.88 7.91
CA LEU A 169 14.07 3.12 7.64
C LEU A 169 14.02 2.58 6.21
N ASN A 170 14.97 2.98 5.35
CA ASN A 170 15.07 2.44 4.00
C ASN A 170 15.73 1.04 4.06
N LEU A 171 14.89 0.00 3.98
CA LEU A 171 15.34 -1.39 4.02
C LEU A 171 16.10 -1.77 2.75
N SER A 172 15.82 -1.16 1.60
CA SER A 172 16.56 -1.42 0.35
C SER A 172 18.01 -0.95 0.40
N GLN A 173 18.33 0.02 1.27
CA GLN A 173 19.71 0.50 1.47
C GLN A 173 20.45 -0.22 2.60
N LEU A 174 19.72 -0.69 3.61
CA LEU A 174 20.32 -1.29 4.82
C LEU A 174 20.29 -2.81 4.83
N GLY A 175 19.38 -3.41 4.08
CA GLY A 175 19.18 -4.85 3.98
C GLY A 175 19.58 -5.40 2.62
N GLN A 176 19.32 -6.70 2.45
CA GLN A 176 19.45 -7.38 1.17
C GLN A 176 18.07 -7.86 0.72
N SER A 177 17.77 -7.71 -0.56
CA SER A 177 16.55 -8.27 -1.13
C SER A 177 16.61 -9.79 -1.07
N LEU A 178 15.50 -10.43 -0.67
CA LEU A 178 15.39 -11.89 -0.70
C LEU A 178 15.40 -12.46 -2.12
N SER A 179 15.29 -11.63 -3.17
CA SER A 179 15.39 -12.08 -4.57
C SER A 179 16.75 -12.67 -4.93
N ILE A 180 17.79 -12.45 -4.10
CA ILE A 180 19.11 -13.07 -4.27
C ILE A 180 19.12 -14.55 -3.86
N ILE A 181 18.17 -14.98 -3.02
CA ILE A 181 18.10 -16.35 -2.51
C ILE A 181 17.31 -17.18 -3.53
N GLY A 182 18.01 -17.86 -4.43
CA GLY A 182 17.40 -18.70 -5.47
C GLY A 182 17.77 -18.34 -6.92
N GLN A 183 18.65 -17.37 -7.14
CA GLN A 183 19.50 -17.31 -8.34
C GLN A 183 20.69 -18.25 -8.16
#